data_AF-A0A7G7WYH7-F1
#
_entry.id   AF-A0A7G7WYH7-F1
#
_cell.length_a   1.000
_cell.length_b   1.000
_cell.length_c   1.000
_cell.angle_alpha   90.00
_cell.angle_beta   90.00
_cell.angle_gamma   90.00
#
_symmetry.space_group_name_H-M   'P 1'
#
loop_
_entity.id
_entity.type
_entity.pdbx_description
1 polymer ?
#
loop_
_entity_poly.entity_id
_entity_poly.type
_entity_poly.pdbx_seq_one_letter_code
_entity_poly.pdbx_strand_id
1 'polypeptide(L)'
;MAIGRKFEEAFQKALRMVDENVSGFDPYLKPVKDEELEEPTDKRTFVLAAALKKGYTIDKLYELTKIDKWFLYKMRNIIDYLTHLETLDAHSLTPNALKAAKQLGFSDK
;
A
#
# COMPACT_ATOMS: atom_id res chain seq x y z
N MET A 1 10.04 -2.92 -13.96
CA MET A 1 9.08 -1.98 -14.57
C MET A 1 7.73 -2.66 -14.67
N ALA A 2 6.65 -2.04 -14.19
CA ALA A 2 5.31 -2.61 -14.25
C ALA A 2 4.35 -1.68 -14.99
N ILE A 3 3.31 -2.26 -15.60
CA ILE A 3 2.28 -1.55 -16.36
C ILE A 3 0.91 -1.83 -15.73
N GLY A 4 0.13 -0.76 -15.55
CA GLY A 4 -1.23 -0.80 -15.02
C GLY A 4 -2.04 0.40 -15.52
N ARG A 5 -3.37 0.25 -15.54
CA ARG A 5 -4.28 1.34 -15.95
C ARG A 5 -4.63 2.27 -14.79
N LYS A 6 -4.23 1.90 -13.57
CA LYS A 6 -4.28 2.69 -12.35
C LYS A 6 -2.91 2.74 -11.70
N PHE A 7 -2.63 3.81 -10.95
CA PHE A 7 -1.39 3.93 -10.20
C PHE A 7 -1.24 2.79 -9.20
N GLU A 8 -2.29 2.51 -8.43
CA GLU A 8 -2.30 1.48 -7.40
C GLU A 8 -1.92 0.10 -8.00
N GLU A 9 -2.48 -0.21 -9.18
CA GLU A 9 -2.20 -1.45 -9.89
C GLU A 9 -0.73 -1.56 -10.33
N ALA A 10 -0.22 -0.52 -11.00
CA ALA A 10 1.15 -0.50 -11.48
C ALA A 10 2.15 -0.52 -10.31
N PHE A 11 1.84 0.20 -9.24
CA PHE A 11 2.65 0.30 -8.03
C PHE A 11 2.78 -1.04 -7.31
N GLN A 12 1.66 -1.73 -7.03
CA GLN A 12 1.71 -3.04 -6.38
C GLN A 12 2.42 -4.09 -7.24
N LYS A 13 2.20 -4.08 -8.56
CA LYS A 13 2.94 -4.95 -9.48
C LYS A 13 4.44 -4.67 -9.46
N ALA A 14 4.84 -3.39 -9.44
CA ALA A 14 6.25 -3.01 -9.39
C ALA A 14 6.92 -3.53 -8.12
N LEU A 15 6.25 -3.43 -6.95
CA LEU A 15 6.79 -3.95 -5.69
C LEU A 15 7.02 -5.47 -5.72
N ARG A 16 6.06 -6.23 -6.26
CA ARG A 16 6.22 -7.69 -6.44
C ARG A 16 7.34 -8.10 -7.40
N MET A 17 7.70 -7.23 -8.34
CA MET A 17 8.79 -7.51 -9.29
C MET A 17 10.17 -7.31 -8.68
N VAL A 18 10.28 -6.60 -7.54
CA VAL A 18 11.56 -6.30 -6.89
C VAL A 18 12.00 -7.45 -5.98
N ASP A 19 11.06 -8.04 -5.23
CA ASP A 19 11.33 -9.12 -4.29
C ASP A 19 10.16 -10.11 -4.29
N GLU A 20 10.45 -11.39 -4.52
CA GLU A 20 9.45 -12.48 -4.56
C GLU A 20 8.74 -12.70 -3.20
N ASN A 21 9.35 -12.26 -2.11
CA ASN A 21 8.79 -12.38 -0.76
C ASN A 21 7.76 -11.28 -0.46
N VAL A 22 7.69 -10.23 -1.29
CA VAL A 22 6.79 -9.09 -1.11
C VAL A 22 5.54 -9.30 -1.95
N SER A 23 4.36 -9.32 -1.32
CA SER A 23 3.06 -9.45 -2.00
C SER A 23 2.54 -8.13 -2.60
N GLY A 24 3.10 -7.00 -2.21
CA GLY A 24 2.73 -5.67 -2.68
C GLY A 24 3.05 -4.60 -1.65
N PHE A 25 2.16 -3.63 -1.49
CA PHE A 25 2.31 -2.56 -0.50
C PHE A 25 1.87 -3.04 0.89
N ASP A 26 2.69 -3.89 1.49
CA ASP A 26 2.39 -4.60 2.73
C ASP A 26 2.79 -3.77 3.98
N PRO A 27 1.83 -3.45 4.88
CA PRO A 27 2.07 -2.68 6.10
C PRO A 27 2.69 -3.49 7.25
N TYR A 28 2.83 -4.81 7.13
CA TYR A 28 3.32 -5.68 8.21
C TYR A 28 4.80 -6.03 8.12
N LEU A 29 5.45 -5.71 6.99
CA LEU A 29 6.87 -6.03 6.77
C LEU A 29 7.83 -5.22 7.64
N LYS A 30 7.43 -4.01 8.05
CA LYS A 30 8.24 -3.11 8.88
C LYS A 30 7.39 -2.40 9.93
N PRO A 31 7.93 -2.19 11.15
CA PRO A 31 7.28 -1.33 12.12
C PRO A 31 7.37 0.13 11.66
N VAL A 32 6.44 0.95 12.15
CA VAL A 32 6.49 2.41 11.95
C VAL A 32 7.70 2.99 12.65
N LYS A 33 8.51 3.75 11.90
CA LYS A 33 9.64 4.52 12.39
C LYS A 33 9.69 5.85 11.65
N ASP A 34 9.46 6.94 12.38
CA ASP A 34 9.38 8.28 11.79
C ASP A 34 10.74 8.69 11.15
N GLU A 35 11.87 8.25 11.73
CA GLU A 35 13.23 8.44 11.19
C GLU A 35 13.39 7.86 9.77
N GLU A 36 12.88 6.65 9.51
CA GLU A 36 12.93 6.01 8.18
C GLU A 36 11.93 6.63 7.18
N LEU A 37 11.00 7.47 7.64
CA LEU A 37 10.13 8.26 6.77
C LEU A 37 10.81 9.57 6.34
N GLU A 38 11.61 10.17 7.22
CA GLU A 38 12.42 11.36 6.91
C GLU A 38 13.62 11.01 6.04
N GLU A 39 14.35 9.95 6.39
CA GLU A 39 15.53 9.49 5.65
C GLU A 39 15.14 8.53 4.51
N PRO A 40 15.51 8.82 3.25
CA PRO A 40 15.19 7.95 2.13
C PRO A 40 15.98 6.63 2.18
N THR A 41 15.33 5.56 2.63
CA THR A 41 15.88 4.19 2.64
C THR A 41 15.19 3.28 1.60
N ASP A 42 15.79 2.12 1.33
CA ASP A 42 15.23 1.05 0.50
C ASP A 42 13.90 0.50 1.05
N LYS A 43 13.73 0.55 2.38
CA LYS A 43 12.58 0.02 3.11
C LYS A 43 11.50 1.04 3.42
N ARG A 44 11.74 2.32 3.13
CA ARG A 44 10.83 3.45 3.41
C ARG A 44 9.40 3.21 2.93
N THR A 45 9.24 2.58 1.77
CA THR A 45 7.92 2.25 1.21
C THR A 45 7.08 1.36 2.15
N PHE A 46 7.70 0.40 2.84
CA PHE A 46 6.99 -0.48 3.77
C PHE A 46 6.72 0.19 5.12
N VAL A 47 7.64 1.05 5.57
CA VAL A 47 7.41 1.89 6.76
C VAL A 47 6.24 2.87 6.51
N LEU A 48 6.14 3.40 5.29
CA LEU A 48 5.04 4.25 4.85
C LEU A 48 3.70 3.50 4.85
N ALA A 49 3.68 2.25 4.36
CA ALA A 49 2.50 1.38 4.44
C ALA A 49 2.05 1.16 5.89
N ALA A 50 3.00 0.85 6.78
CA ALA A 50 2.74 0.68 8.20
C ALA A 50 2.19 1.96 8.85
N ALA A 51 2.75 3.12 8.50
CA ALA A 51 2.33 4.42 9.04
C ALA A 51 0.90 4.78 8.60
N LEU A 52 0.56 4.53 7.33
CA LEU A 52 -0.79 4.68 6.82
C LEU A 52 -1.78 3.77 7.58
N LYS A 53 -1.40 2.50 7.81
CA LYS A 53 -2.24 1.56 8.57
C LYS A 53 -2.42 1.96 10.03
N LYS A 54 -1.40 2.58 10.64
CA LYS A 54 -1.46 3.12 12.00
C LYS A 54 -2.29 4.41 12.10
N GLY A 55 -2.82 4.92 10.99
CA GLY A 55 -3.71 6.08 10.96
C GLY A 55 -2.97 7.42 10.86
N TYR A 56 -1.75 7.45 10.34
CA TYR A 56 -1.05 8.73 10.10
C TYR A 56 -1.79 9.55 9.05
N THR A 57 -1.85 10.87 9.25
CA THR A 57 -2.47 11.77 8.29
C THR A 57 -1.58 11.95 7.06
N ILE A 58 -2.21 12.23 5.91
CA ILE A 58 -1.49 12.51 4.66
C ILE A 58 -0.60 13.74 4.82
N ASP A 59 -1.04 14.75 5.57
CA ASP A 59 -0.25 15.95 5.85
C ASP A 59 1.00 15.62 6.67
N LYS A 60 0.89 14.79 7.72
CA LYS A 60 2.06 14.34 8.49
C LYS A 60 3.03 13.57 7.59
N LEU A 61 2.54 12.65 6.77
CA LEU A 61 3.39 11.87 5.86
C LEU A 61 4.04 12.75 4.78
N TYR A 62 3.34 13.77 4.30
CA TYR A 62 3.91 14.75 3.37
C TYR A 62 5.05 15.53 4.05
N GLU A 63 4.87 15.98 5.29
CA GLU A 63 5.92 16.72 5.99
C GLU A 63 7.17 15.89 6.24
N LEU A 64 7.01 14.63 6.63
CA LEU A 64 8.13 13.71 6.84
C LEU A 64 8.79 13.33 5.52
N THR A 65 7.99 13.02 4.49
CA THR A 65 8.53 12.33 3.30
C THR A 65 8.82 13.22 2.10
N LYS A 66 8.12 14.36 2.01
CA LYS A 66 8.01 15.23 0.83
C LYS A 66 7.49 14.53 -0.44
N ILE A 67 6.92 13.33 -0.30
CA ILE A 67 6.19 12.64 -1.38
C ILE A 67 4.90 13.40 -1.63
N ASP A 68 4.61 13.72 -2.90
CA ASP A 68 3.40 14.46 -3.25
C ASP A 68 2.13 13.80 -2.70
N LYS A 69 1.21 14.62 -2.18
CA LYS A 69 0.00 14.17 -1.51
C LYS A 69 -0.84 13.27 -2.41
N TRP A 70 -0.84 13.48 -3.73
CA TRP A 70 -1.56 12.62 -4.68
C TRP A 70 -1.11 11.16 -4.56
N PHE A 71 0.20 10.90 -4.50
CA PHE A 71 0.73 9.54 -4.33
C PHE A 71 0.36 8.97 -2.95
N LEU A 72 0.46 9.79 -1.90
CA LEU A 72 0.10 9.37 -0.54
C LEU A 72 -1.39 8.99 -0.44
N TYR A 73 -2.28 9.74 -1.09
CA TYR A 73 -3.70 9.37 -1.19
C TYR A 73 -3.90 8.05 -1.95
N LYS A 74 -3.15 7.82 -3.02
CA LYS A 74 -3.21 6.56 -3.78
C LYS A 74 -2.72 5.36 -2.96
N MET A 75 -1.64 5.54 -2.20
CA MET A 75 -1.14 4.53 -1.26
C MET A 75 -2.13 4.27 -0.13
N ARG A 76 -2.77 5.32 0.39
CA ARG A 76 -3.83 5.20 1.38
C ARG A 76 -5.02 4.38 0.85
N ASN A 77 -5.45 4.58 -0.40
CA ASN A 77 -6.52 3.76 -1.00
C ASN A 77 -6.21 2.26 -0.93
N ILE A 78 -4.94 1.87 -1.12
CA ILE A 78 -4.52 0.47 -1.02
C ILE A 78 -4.68 -0.02 0.42
N ILE A 79 -4.19 0.73 1.40
CA ILE A 79 -4.27 0.36 2.81
C ILE A 79 -5.71 0.34 3.35
N ASP A 80 -6.52 1.32 2.97
CA ASP A 80 -7.94 1.38 3.35
C ASP A 80 -8.69 0.16 2.78
N TYR A 81 -8.40 -0.20 1.53
CA TYR A 81 -9.01 -1.38 0.90
C TYR A 81 -8.50 -2.69 1.50
N LEU A 82 -7.21 -2.79 1.84
CA LEU A 82 -6.64 -3.94 2.56
C LEU A 82 -7.34 -4.11 3.91
N THR A 83 -7.50 -3.03 4.66
CA THR A 83 -8.20 -3.04 5.96
C THR A 83 -9.65 -3.49 5.78
N HIS A 84 -10.33 -3.04 4.73
CA HIS A 84 -11.68 -3.53 4.40
C HIS A 84 -11.69 -5.04 4.09
N LEU A 85 -10.76 -5.53 3.28
CA LEU A 85 -10.66 -6.96 2.96
C LEU A 85 -10.38 -7.81 4.21
N GLU A 86 -9.57 -7.33 5.15
CA GLU A 86 -9.29 -8.01 6.42
C GLU A 86 -10.52 -8.16 7.32
N THR A 87 -11.54 -7.31 7.15
CA THR A 87 -12.83 -7.44 7.86
C THR A 87 -13.78 -8.44 7.22
N LEU A 88 -13.53 -8.86 5.98
CA LEU A 88 -14.39 -9.79 5.25
C LEU A 88 -13.97 -11.23 5.55
N ASP A 89 -14.96 -12.09 5.73
CA ASP A 89 -14.76 -13.55 5.71
C ASP A 89 -14.82 -14.09 4.27
N ALA A 90 -14.42 -15.34 4.08
CA ALA A 90 -14.45 -15.99 2.76
C ALA A 90 -15.86 -16.09 2.16
N HIS A 91 -16.92 -16.02 2.99
CA HIS A 91 -18.31 -16.13 2.56
C HIS A 91 -18.93 -14.78 2.19
N SER A 92 -18.36 -13.67 2.65
CA SER A 92 -18.79 -12.28 2.39
C SER A 92 -17.99 -11.62 1.27
N LEU A 93 -16.96 -12.28 0.73
CA LEU A 93 -16.22 -11.79 -0.42
C LEU A 93 -17.08 -11.83 -1.69
N THR A 94 -17.68 -10.69 -2.03
CA THR A 94 -18.49 -10.57 -3.25
C THR A 94 -17.62 -10.51 -4.52
N PRO A 95 -18.12 -10.94 -5.68
CA PRO A 95 -17.40 -10.80 -6.96
C PRO A 95 -16.99 -9.36 -7.28
N ASN A 96 -17.80 -8.38 -6.85
CA ASN A 96 -17.51 -6.96 -7.04
C ASN A 96 -16.34 -6.51 -6.16
N ALA A 97 -16.30 -6.94 -4.89
CA ALA A 97 -15.19 -6.65 -3.99
C ALA A 97 -13.89 -7.30 -4.49
N LEU A 98 -13.95 -8.54 -4.98
CA LEU A 98 -12.79 -9.20 -5.59
C LEU A 98 -12.32 -8.44 -6.83
N LYS A 99 -13.23 -8.08 -7.74
CA LYS A 99 -12.89 -7.31 -8.96
C LYS A 99 -12.23 -5.97 -8.63
N ALA A 100 -12.74 -5.25 -7.63
CA ALA A 100 -12.16 -3.99 -7.19
C ALA A 100 -10.75 -4.20 -6.57
N ALA A 101 -10.55 -5.27 -5.78
CA ALA A 101 -9.22 -5.65 -5.28
C ALA A 101 -8.22 -5.88 -6.43
N LYS A 102 -8.60 -6.68 -7.43
CA LYS A 102 -7.72 -6.94 -8.58
C LYS A 102 -7.40 -5.67 -9.37
N GLN A 103 -8.35 -4.76 -9.52
CA GLN A 103 -8.13 -3.46 -10.18
C GLN A 103 -7.21 -2.53 -9.39
N LEU A 104 -7.09 -2.69 -8.06
CA LEU A 104 -6.13 -1.99 -7.23
C LEU A 104 -4.74 -2.65 -7.23
N GLY A 105 -4.60 -3.84 -7.81
CA GLY A 105 -3.32 -4.53 -7.96
C GLY A 105 -3.03 -5.60 -6.90
N PHE A 106 -4.01 -6.02 -6.09
CA PHE A 106 -3.83 -7.08 -5.10
C PHE A 106 -3.52 -8.45 -5.74
N SER A 107 -2.55 -9.17 -5.16
CA SER A 107 -2.29 -10.58 -5.47
C SER A 107 -3.40 -11.49 -4.94
N ASP A 108 -3.39 -12.75 -5.37
CA ASP A 108 -4.29 -13.78 -4.80
C ASP A 108 -3.71 -14.40 -3.51
N LYS A 109 -2.40 -14.24 -3.29
CA LYS A 109 -1.73 -14.47 -2.01
C LYS A 109 -1.99 -13.28 -1.10
#